data_AF-A0A963Q2P6-F1
#
_entry.id   AF-A0A963Q2P6-F1
#
_cell.length_a   1.000
_cell.length_b   1.000
_cell.length_c   1.000
_cell.angle_alpha   90.00
_cell.angle_beta   90.00
_cell.angle_gamma   90.00
#
_symmetry.space_group_name_H-M   'P 1'
#
loop_
_entity.id
_entity.type
_entity.pdbx_description
1 polymer ?
#
loop_
_entity_poly.entity_id
_entity_poly.type
_entity_poly.pdbx_seq_one_letter_code
_entity_poly.pdbx_strand_id
1 'polypeptide(L)'
;RKVRPLGATLEEPVDARIVSATHRDLGAEVHAGRFRQDLFYRLNVIEIAVPPLRQRREDLPQLCEALLARIARESGAKGYRLSAAQLEAISQLPLEGNVRELENVLHRAVALGDVREAGIDDAAPEPTSLPAAPSLDHGSLKAPAPAMPAGPSHTAGESVVEEMPIPSDLEAWLAAQEKQILIRALEETGFNRTAAAAKLGLNLRQIRYRMSRLGITDPSNTPDEDDDGG
;
A
#
# COMPACT_ATOMS: atom_id res chain seq x y z
N ARG A 1 -8.90 -13.94 -39.15
CA ARG A 1 -7.45 -14.22 -38.94
C ARG A 1 -7.34 -15.70 -38.56
N LYS A 2 -6.19 -16.38 -38.64
CA LYS A 2 -6.08 -17.78 -38.19
C LYS A 2 -5.02 -17.91 -37.09
N VAL A 3 -5.26 -18.72 -36.07
CA VAL A 3 -4.28 -19.01 -35.01
C VAL A 3 -4.05 -20.51 -34.94
N ARG A 4 -2.84 -20.90 -34.56
CA ARG A 4 -2.45 -22.28 -34.39
C ARG A 4 -1.99 -22.48 -32.94
N PRO A 5 -2.71 -23.27 -32.13
CA PRO A 5 -2.24 -23.67 -30.80
C PRO A 5 -0.86 -24.33 -30.89
N LEU A 6 0.00 -24.12 -29.89
CA LEU A 6 1.29 -24.81 -29.81
C LEU A 6 1.05 -26.33 -29.76
N GLY A 7 1.57 -27.05 -30.77
CA GLY A 7 1.42 -28.51 -30.91
C GLY A 7 0.33 -28.98 -31.89
N ALA A 8 -0.52 -28.08 -32.39
CA ALA A 8 -1.54 -28.41 -33.38
C ALA A 8 -1.04 -28.19 -34.82
N THR A 9 -1.47 -29.04 -35.75
CA THR A 9 -1.14 -28.93 -37.19
C THR A 9 -2.13 -28.08 -37.98
N LEU A 10 -3.33 -27.85 -37.43
CA LEU A 10 -4.42 -27.15 -38.09
C LEU A 10 -4.52 -25.70 -37.59
N GLU A 11 -4.75 -24.79 -38.53
CA GLU A 11 -5.00 -23.38 -38.25
C GLU A 11 -6.51 -23.12 -38.10
N GLU A 12 -6.91 -22.52 -36.99
CA GLU A 12 -8.31 -22.22 -36.70
C GLU A 12 -8.63 -20.74 -37.00
N PRO A 13 -9.72 -20.43 -37.73
CA PRO A 13 -10.13 -19.05 -37.95
C PRO A 13 -10.61 -18.42 -36.64
N VAL A 14 -10.01 -17.29 -36.28
CA VAL A 14 -10.37 -16.47 -35.13
C VAL A 14 -10.82 -15.10 -35.60
N ASP A 15 -11.97 -14.70 -35.07
CA ASP A 15 -12.47 -13.35 -35.05
C ASP A 15 -12.33 -12.77 -33.64
N ALA A 16 -11.61 -11.66 -33.52
CA ALA A 16 -11.28 -11.07 -32.23
C ALA A 16 -11.22 -9.55 -32.34
N ARG A 17 -11.86 -8.89 -31.38
CA ARG A 17 -11.73 -7.45 -31.17
C ARG A 17 -10.52 -7.18 -30.28
N ILE A 18 -9.53 -6.48 -30.81
CA ILE A 18 -8.32 -6.12 -30.06
C ILE A 18 -8.54 -4.78 -29.36
N VAL A 19 -8.27 -4.74 -28.06
CA VAL A 19 -8.17 -3.52 -27.26
C VAL A 19 -6.78 -3.52 -26.63
N SER A 20 -6.00 -2.46 -26.83
CA SER A 20 -4.65 -2.31 -26.29
C SER A 20 -4.54 -0.99 -25.53
N ALA A 21 -3.78 -0.97 -24.43
CA ALA A 21 -3.51 0.22 -23.64
C ALA A 21 -2.02 0.31 -23.31
N THR A 22 -1.48 1.53 -23.27
CA THR A 22 -0.07 1.81 -22.97
C THR A 22 0.05 3.18 -22.30
N HIS A 23 1.08 3.33 -21.47
CA HIS A 23 1.47 4.61 -20.86
C HIS A 23 2.63 5.30 -21.62
N ARG A 24 3.13 4.65 -22.67
CA ARG A 24 4.19 5.17 -23.54
C ARG A 24 3.60 5.75 -24.81
N ASP A 25 4.18 6.83 -25.30
CA ASP A 25 3.90 7.38 -26.63
C ASP A 25 4.45 6.42 -27.69
N LEU A 26 3.56 5.63 -28.30
CA LEU A 26 3.96 4.68 -29.34
C LEU A 26 4.47 5.39 -30.60
N GLY A 27 4.00 6.61 -30.89
CA GLY A 27 4.53 7.41 -31.98
C GLY A 27 6.02 7.69 -31.76
N ALA A 28 6.38 8.17 -30.57
CA ALA A 28 7.78 8.39 -30.19
C ALA A 28 8.61 7.08 -30.21
N GLU A 29 8.04 5.96 -29.73
CA GLU A 29 8.73 4.66 -29.73
C GLU A 29 8.97 4.12 -31.15
N VAL A 30 8.07 4.40 -32.11
CA VAL A 30 8.27 4.07 -33.53
C VAL A 30 9.41 4.89 -34.12
N HIS A 31 9.43 6.21 -33.87
CA HIS A 31 10.51 7.08 -34.34
C HIS A 31 11.86 6.69 -33.75
N ALA A 32 11.87 6.23 -32.50
CA ALA A 32 13.07 5.73 -31.83
C ALA A 32 13.47 4.30 -32.23
N GLY A 33 12.74 3.65 -33.15
CA GLY A 33 13.02 2.30 -33.63
C GLY A 33 12.76 1.18 -32.62
N ARG A 34 12.16 1.50 -31.46
CA ARG A 34 11.82 0.53 -30.39
C ARG A 34 10.48 -0.14 -30.61
N PHE A 35 9.64 0.41 -31.49
CA PHE A 35 8.33 -0.13 -31.82
C PHE A 35 8.12 -0.27 -33.31
N ARG A 36 7.44 -1.34 -33.73
CA ARG A 36 7.24 -1.66 -35.15
C ARG A 36 6.15 -0.79 -35.75
N GLN A 37 6.49 -0.08 -36.82
CA GLN A 37 5.60 0.90 -37.47
C GLN A 37 4.31 0.27 -38.02
N ASP A 38 4.40 -0.92 -38.63
CA ASP A 38 3.24 -1.66 -39.15
C ASP A 38 2.27 -2.12 -38.05
N LEU A 39 2.78 -2.43 -36.85
CA LEU A 39 1.95 -2.78 -35.70
C LEU A 39 1.28 -1.52 -35.13
N PHE A 40 2.01 -0.40 -35.05
CA PHE A 40 1.45 0.88 -34.61
C PHE A 40 0.23 1.28 -35.44
N TYR A 41 0.32 1.26 -36.77
CA TYR A 41 -0.82 1.62 -37.63
C TYR A 41 -2.00 0.63 -37.56
N ARG A 42 -1.77 -0.62 -37.12
CA ARG A 42 -2.84 -1.61 -36.93
C ARG A 42 -3.52 -1.51 -35.57
N LEU A 43 -2.80 -1.01 -34.56
CA LEU A 43 -3.33 -0.80 -33.21
C LEU A 43 -3.97 0.58 -33.08
N ASN A 44 -3.33 1.62 -33.61
CA ASN A 44 -3.74 3.01 -33.47
C ASN A 44 -4.80 3.42 -34.51
N VAL A 45 -5.92 2.71 -34.53
CA VAL A 45 -7.06 3.02 -35.41
C VAL A 45 -7.99 4.05 -34.76
N ILE A 46 -8.32 3.84 -33.49
CA ILE A 46 -9.10 4.76 -32.68
C ILE A 46 -8.34 4.93 -31.38
N GLU A 47 -7.77 6.12 -31.19
CA GLU A 47 -7.05 6.46 -29.97
C GLU A 47 -8.01 7.05 -28.94
N ILE A 48 -7.96 6.53 -27.71
CA ILE A 48 -8.69 7.07 -26.58
C ILE A 48 -7.68 7.53 -25.55
N ALA A 49 -7.47 8.84 -25.47
CA ALA A 49 -6.66 9.43 -24.43
C ALA A 49 -7.42 9.35 -23.09
N VAL A 50 -6.78 8.77 -22.08
CA VAL A 50 -7.30 8.77 -20.70
C VAL A 50 -6.69 9.97 -19.98
N PRO A 51 -7.42 11.08 -19.79
CA PRO A 51 -6.86 12.23 -19.11
C PRO A 51 -6.60 11.91 -17.63
N PRO A 52 -5.52 12.46 -17.07
CA PRO A 52 -5.16 12.27 -15.68
C PRO A 52 -6.25 12.82 -14.75
N LEU A 53 -6.29 12.32 -13.53
CA LEU A 53 -7.38 12.60 -12.59
C LEU A 53 -7.50 14.11 -12.26
N ARG A 54 -6.37 14.84 -12.26
CA ARG A 54 -6.33 16.31 -12.12
C ARG A 54 -7.13 17.10 -13.16
N GLN A 55 -7.36 16.55 -14.36
CA GLN A 55 -8.16 17.20 -15.41
C GLN A 55 -9.67 16.92 -15.28
N ARG A 56 -10.06 16.02 -14.37
CA ARG A 56 -11.44 15.54 -14.17
C ARG A 56 -11.82 15.52 -12.70
N ARG A 57 -11.48 16.60 -11.97
CA ARG A 57 -11.69 16.68 -10.51
C ARG A 57 -13.16 16.59 -10.10
N GLU A 58 -14.07 16.95 -10.98
CA GLU A 58 -15.52 16.80 -10.80
C GLU A 58 -15.97 15.34 -10.62
N ASP A 59 -15.21 14.37 -11.15
CA ASP A 59 -15.49 12.93 -11.00
C ASP A 59 -15.06 12.41 -9.61
N LEU A 60 -14.22 13.14 -8.86
CA LEU A 60 -13.62 12.69 -7.61
C LEU A 60 -14.63 12.20 -6.57
N PRO A 61 -15.76 12.88 -6.30
CA PRO A 61 -16.70 12.43 -5.28
C PRO A 61 -17.25 11.04 -5.59
N GLN A 62 -17.68 10.80 -6.84
CA GLN A 62 -18.23 9.53 -7.28
C GLN A 62 -17.16 8.43 -7.31
N LEU A 63 -15.94 8.77 -7.74
CA LEU A 63 -14.81 7.85 -7.74
C LEU A 63 -14.43 7.43 -6.31
N CYS A 64 -14.39 8.37 -5.37
CA CYS A 64 -14.10 8.08 -3.97
C CYS A 64 -15.14 7.14 -3.38
N GLU A 65 -16.44 7.39 -3.63
CA GLU A 65 -17.52 6.54 -3.16
C GLU A 65 -17.41 5.11 -3.72
N ALA A 66 -17.19 4.98 -5.03
CA ALA A 66 -17.06 3.68 -5.68
C ALA A 66 -15.83 2.90 -5.18
N LEU A 67 -14.69 3.56 -5.02
CA LEU A 67 -13.46 2.96 -4.48
C LEU A 67 -13.64 2.55 -3.02
N LEU A 68 -14.19 3.42 -2.18
CA LEU A 68 -14.44 3.10 -0.76
C LEU A 68 -15.44 1.95 -0.59
N ALA A 69 -16.47 1.86 -1.45
CA ALA A 69 -17.38 0.73 -1.45
C ALA A 69 -16.68 -0.59 -1.82
N ARG A 70 -15.72 -0.53 -2.75
CA ARG A 70 -14.89 -1.69 -3.10
C ARG A 70 -13.95 -2.08 -1.95
N ILE A 71 -13.26 -1.10 -1.37
CA ILE A 71 -12.35 -1.31 -0.22
C ILE A 71 -13.11 -1.92 0.96
N ALA A 72 -14.32 -1.43 1.26
CA ALA A 72 -15.18 -1.98 2.31
C ALA A 72 -15.55 -3.44 2.05
N ARG A 73 -15.87 -3.80 0.79
CA ARG A 73 -16.18 -5.18 0.42
C ARG A 73 -14.99 -6.11 0.60
N GLU A 74 -13.79 -5.64 0.25
CA GLU A 74 -12.54 -6.38 0.40
C GLU A 74 -12.13 -6.53 1.89
N SER A 75 -12.42 -5.53 2.73
CA SER A 75 -12.09 -5.55 4.16
C SER A 75 -13.15 -6.19 5.06
N GLY A 76 -14.34 -6.47 4.52
CA GLY A 76 -15.51 -6.98 5.25
C GLY A 76 -16.24 -5.90 6.06
N ALA A 77 -16.03 -4.61 5.78
CA ALA A 77 -16.68 -3.49 6.44
C ALA A 77 -18.07 -3.19 5.84
N LYS A 78 -18.94 -2.54 6.62
CA LYS A 78 -20.29 -2.15 6.18
C LYS A 78 -20.29 -0.98 5.17
N GLY A 79 -19.16 -0.30 5.02
CA GLY A 79 -18.97 0.84 4.13
C GLY A 79 -18.05 1.87 4.78
N TYR A 80 -17.43 2.73 3.97
CA TYR A 80 -16.66 3.88 4.46
C TYR A 80 -17.30 5.18 3.96
N ARG A 81 -17.12 6.26 4.72
CA ARG A 81 -17.63 7.60 4.38
C ARG A 81 -16.55 8.65 4.59
N LEU A 82 -16.38 9.52 3.60
CA LEU A 82 -15.56 10.72 3.72
C LEU A 82 -16.42 11.87 4.24
N SER A 83 -15.84 12.70 5.10
CA SER A 83 -16.40 14.01 5.43
C SER A 83 -16.17 15.00 4.26
N ALA A 84 -16.92 16.10 4.25
CA ALA A 84 -16.74 17.15 3.24
C ALA A 84 -15.31 17.72 3.25
N ALA A 85 -14.72 17.91 4.44
CA ALA A 85 -13.35 18.40 4.59
C ALA A 85 -12.30 17.41 4.02
N GLN A 86 -12.53 16.11 4.18
CA GLN A 86 -11.64 15.09 3.63
C GLN A 86 -11.71 15.04 2.10
N LEU A 87 -12.91 15.16 1.55
CA LEU A 87 -13.10 15.23 0.10
C LEU A 87 -12.45 16.49 -0.50
N GLU A 88 -12.55 17.62 0.19
CA GLU A 88 -11.88 18.86 -0.21
C GLU A 88 -10.35 18.72 -0.16
N ALA A 89 -9.82 18.13 0.91
CA ALA A 89 -8.39 17.85 1.03
C ALA A 89 -7.88 16.93 -0.11
N ILE A 90 -8.62 15.89 -0.47
CA ILE A 90 -8.30 15.02 -1.62
C ILE A 90 -8.31 15.81 -2.93
N SER A 91 -9.26 16.73 -3.09
CA SER A 91 -9.41 17.53 -4.31
C SER A 91 -8.25 18.52 -4.54
N GLN A 92 -7.55 18.91 -3.47
CA GLN A 92 -6.38 19.78 -3.53
C GLN A 92 -5.07 19.03 -3.81
N LEU A 93 -5.06 17.69 -3.73
CA LEU A 93 -3.87 16.91 -4.04
C LEU A 93 -3.47 17.06 -5.53
N PRO A 94 -2.16 16.95 -5.83
CA PRO A 94 -1.66 17.08 -7.21
C PRO A 94 -2.20 15.98 -8.14
N LEU A 95 -2.46 14.78 -7.59
CA LEU A 95 -3.00 13.60 -8.31
C LEU A 95 -2.30 13.44 -9.68
N GLU A 96 -0.99 13.23 -9.61
CA GLU A 96 -0.11 13.20 -10.80
C GLU A 96 -0.41 11.98 -11.68
N GLY A 97 -0.82 10.88 -11.04
CA GLY A 97 -1.26 9.64 -11.65
C GLY A 97 -2.77 9.56 -11.88
N ASN A 98 -3.18 8.35 -12.26
CA ASN A 98 -4.59 8.01 -12.50
C ASN A 98 -5.29 7.64 -11.19
N VAL A 99 -6.46 7.00 -11.32
CA VAL A 99 -7.31 6.49 -10.21
C VAL A 99 -6.55 5.63 -9.18
N ARG A 100 -5.42 5.01 -9.57
CA ARG A 100 -4.60 4.19 -8.64
C ARG A 100 -4.01 4.98 -7.48
N GLU A 101 -3.61 6.23 -7.71
CA GLU A 101 -3.08 7.06 -6.61
C GLU A 101 -4.18 7.38 -5.61
N LEU A 102 -5.37 7.72 -6.11
CA LEU A 102 -6.55 7.94 -5.28
C LEU A 102 -6.90 6.68 -4.48
N GLU A 103 -6.92 5.51 -5.11
CA GLU A 103 -7.16 4.21 -4.46
C GLU A 103 -6.16 3.97 -3.31
N ASN A 104 -4.87 4.24 -3.53
CA ASN A 104 -3.84 4.12 -2.49
C ASN A 104 -4.01 5.11 -1.33
N VAL A 105 -4.40 6.36 -1.63
CA VAL A 105 -4.70 7.37 -0.60
C VAL A 105 -5.88 6.91 0.26
N LEU A 106 -6.95 6.41 -0.37
CA LEU A 106 -8.15 5.93 0.33
C LEU A 106 -7.86 4.68 1.16
N HIS A 107 -7.12 3.70 0.63
CA HIS A 107 -6.68 2.53 1.40
C HIS A 107 -5.91 2.92 2.66
N ARG A 108 -5.01 3.89 2.54
CA ARG A 108 -4.20 4.38 3.66
C ARG A 108 -5.06 5.09 4.70
N ALA A 109 -5.95 5.98 4.26
CA ALA A 109 -6.85 6.70 5.13
C ALA A 109 -7.80 5.75 5.89
N VAL A 110 -8.25 4.67 5.25
CA VAL A 110 -9.00 3.59 5.91
C VAL A 110 -8.13 2.83 6.92
N ALA A 111 -6.90 2.46 6.55
CA ALA A 111 -6.00 1.71 7.41
C ALA A 111 -5.56 2.50 8.66
N LEU A 112 -5.44 3.82 8.54
CA LEU A 112 -5.10 4.74 9.63
C LEU A 112 -6.31 5.11 10.49
N GLY A 113 -7.54 4.76 10.08
CA GLY A 113 -8.76 5.12 10.79
C GLY A 113 -9.25 6.55 10.53
N ASP A 114 -8.65 7.26 9.57
CA ASP A 114 -9.07 8.60 9.17
C ASP A 114 -10.46 8.57 8.52
N VAL A 115 -10.79 7.48 7.81
CA VAL A 115 -12.10 7.30 7.17
C VAL A 115 -12.95 6.37 8.03
N ARG A 116 -14.10 6.88 8.51
CA ARG A 116 -14.97 6.12 9.41
C ARG A 116 -15.77 5.06 8.65
N GLU A 117 -15.95 3.93 9.31
CA GLU A 117 -16.91 2.92 8.89
C GLU A 117 -18.34 3.44 9.09
N ALA A 118 -19.18 3.28 8.07
CA ALA A 118 -20.58 3.64 8.12
C ALA A 118 -21.29 2.80 9.20
N GLY A 119 -21.86 3.47 10.21
CA GLY A 119 -22.64 2.85 11.29
C GLY A 119 -21.93 2.71 12.64
N ILE A 120 -20.72 3.24 12.81
CA ILE A 120 -20.03 3.33 14.11
C ILE A 120 -20.04 4.80 14.56
N ASP A 121 -20.97 5.14 15.45
CA ASP A 121 -21.20 6.45 16.12
C ASP A 121 -21.32 7.69 15.21
N ASP A 122 -22.53 8.24 15.17
CA ASP A 122 -22.94 9.47 14.50
C ASP A 122 -22.54 10.72 15.33
N ALA A 123 -21.26 10.80 15.72
CA ALA A 123 -20.69 11.97 16.39
C ALA A 123 -19.84 12.76 15.39
N ALA A 124 -20.18 14.05 15.22
CA ALA A 124 -19.57 14.97 14.27
C ALA A 124 -18.03 14.99 14.36
N PRO A 125 -17.32 15.07 13.22
CA PRO A 125 -15.86 14.96 13.20
C PRO A 125 -15.16 16.24 13.71
N GLU A 126 -14.14 16.06 14.54
CA GLU A 126 -13.03 17.01 14.58
C GLU A 126 -12.12 16.79 13.35
N PRO A 127 -11.58 17.86 12.74
CA PRO A 127 -10.85 17.77 11.48
C PRO A 127 -9.49 17.10 11.69
N THR A 128 -9.39 15.82 11.36
CA THR A 128 -8.09 15.15 11.24
C THR A 128 -7.63 15.26 9.79
N SER A 129 -6.54 15.99 9.56
CA SER A 129 -5.92 16.16 8.25
C SER A 129 -5.49 14.81 7.69
N LEU A 130 -5.89 14.49 6.45
CA LEU A 130 -5.33 13.35 5.73
C LEU A 130 -3.81 13.49 5.64
N PRO A 131 -3.04 12.40 5.77
CA PRO A 131 -1.59 12.47 5.61
C PRO A 131 -1.27 13.00 4.21
N ALA A 132 -0.57 14.14 4.15
CA ALA A 132 -0.05 14.68 2.91
C ALA A 132 0.77 13.59 2.21
N ALA A 133 0.47 13.34 0.93
CA ALA A 133 1.29 12.46 0.12
C ALA A 133 2.73 13.00 0.16
N PRO A 134 3.74 12.20 0.56
CA PRO A 134 5.12 12.65 0.46
C PRO A 134 5.42 12.81 -1.03
N SER A 135 5.56 14.05 -1.46
CA SER A 135 6.30 14.37 -2.68
C SER A 135 7.69 13.80 -2.50
N LEU A 136 8.01 12.75 -3.27
CA LEU A 136 9.37 12.27 -3.40
C LEU A 136 10.14 13.38 -4.13
N ASP A 137 10.73 14.30 -3.38
CA ASP A 137 11.65 15.30 -3.89
C ASP A 137 13.05 14.67 -4.02
N HIS A 138 13.24 13.97 -5.12
CA HIS A 138 14.55 13.59 -5.62
C HIS A 138 15.19 14.78 -6.36
N GLY A 139 15.69 15.76 -5.60
CA GLY A 139 16.38 16.90 -6.19
C GLY A 139 16.99 17.88 -5.19
N SER A 140 18.31 17.80 -5.03
CA SER A 140 19.18 18.85 -4.47
C SER A 140 19.34 18.91 -2.94
N LEU A 141 20.29 18.12 -2.45
CA LEU A 141 20.96 18.37 -1.18
C LEU A 141 21.71 19.71 -1.23
N LYS A 142 21.10 20.76 -0.69
CA LYS A 142 21.85 21.92 -0.19
C LYS A 142 21.53 22.12 1.28
N ALA A 143 22.36 21.50 2.12
CA ALA A 143 22.34 21.67 3.56
C ALA A 143 22.64 23.12 3.95
N PRO A 144 21.90 23.74 4.89
CA PRO A 144 22.41 24.82 5.69
C PRO A 144 23.18 24.24 6.88
N ALA A 145 24.44 24.65 7.04
CA ALA A 145 25.27 24.28 8.18
C ALA A 145 24.74 24.94 9.47
N PRO A 146 24.56 24.21 10.59
CA PRO A 146 24.39 24.83 11.89
C PRO A 146 25.76 25.03 12.55
N ALA A 147 25.99 26.25 13.02
CA ALA A 147 27.14 26.63 13.83
C ALA A 147 27.12 25.92 15.19
N MET A 148 28.28 25.43 15.62
CA MET A 148 28.52 24.91 16.96
C MET A 148 28.46 26.01 18.03
N PRO A 149 28.21 25.64 19.29
CA PRO A 149 29.17 26.00 20.33
C PRO A 149 29.75 24.77 21.01
N ALA A 150 30.98 24.94 21.48
CA ALA A 150 31.90 23.90 21.92
C ALA A 150 31.72 23.45 23.38
N GLY A 151 32.03 22.17 23.61
CA GLY A 151 32.64 21.65 24.85
C GLY A 151 31.79 20.67 25.68
N PRO A 152 32.39 19.77 26.48
CA PRO A 152 33.63 19.01 26.24
C PRO A 152 33.42 17.48 26.38
N SER A 153 34.20 16.74 25.57
CA SER A 153 34.75 15.39 25.84
C SER A 153 33.89 14.35 26.56
N HIS A 154 33.24 13.48 25.80
CA HIS A 154 32.84 12.16 26.28
C HIS A 154 34.09 11.28 26.42
N THR A 155 34.40 10.95 27.67
CA THR A 155 35.27 9.85 28.09
C THR A 155 34.74 8.52 27.57
N ALA A 156 35.67 7.70 27.11
CA ALA A 156 35.60 6.27 26.82
C ALA A 156 34.37 5.54 27.39
N GLY A 157 33.45 5.21 26.49
CA GLY A 157 32.58 4.05 26.56
C GLY A 157 32.50 3.53 25.14
N GLU A 158 33.07 2.34 24.88
CA GLU A 158 33.00 1.66 23.59
C GLU A 158 31.55 1.48 23.15
N SER A 159 31.07 2.39 22.30
CA SER A 159 29.96 2.11 21.42
C SER A 159 30.50 1.21 20.32
N VAL A 160 30.53 -0.09 20.59
CA VAL A 160 30.65 -1.10 19.54
C VAL A 160 29.46 -0.87 18.62
N VAL A 161 29.70 -0.17 17.50
CA VAL A 161 28.82 -0.24 16.34
C VAL A 161 28.96 -1.67 15.84
N GLU A 162 28.10 -2.56 16.34
CA GLU A 162 27.92 -3.89 15.75
C GLU A 162 27.56 -3.68 14.29
N GLU A 163 28.52 -3.94 13.39
CA GLU A 163 28.27 -4.05 11.97
C GLU A 163 27.20 -5.11 11.77
N MET A 164 25.99 -4.69 11.40
CA MET A 164 24.92 -5.61 11.03
C MET A 164 25.35 -6.36 9.77
N PRO A 165 25.58 -7.69 9.84
CA PRO A 165 25.97 -8.46 8.67
C PRO A 165 24.81 -8.47 7.67
N ILE A 166 25.12 -8.28 6.38
CA ILE A 166 24.11 -8.33 5.32
C ILE A 166 23.60 -9.78 5.22
N PRO A 167 22.31 -10.05 5.52
CA PRO A 167 21.77 -11.40 5.49
C PRO A 167 21.71 -11.93 4.05
N SER A 168 21.96 -13.23 3.88
CA SER A 168 21.82 -13.93 2.59
C SER A 168 20.36 -14.04 2.12
N ASP A 169 19.43 -13.99 3.06
CA ASP A 169 17.98 -13.96 2.83
C ASP A 169 17.36 -12.87 3.70
N LEU A 170 17.01 -11.75 3.06
CA LEU A 170 16.44 -10.60 3.72
C LEU A 170 15.03 -10.89 4.28
N GLU A 171 14.25 -11.74 3.61
CA GLU A 171 12.87 -12.02 4.00
C GLU A 171 12.84 -12.86 5.29
N ALA A 172 13.65 -13.90 5.35
CA ALA A 172 13.80 -14.71 6.56
C ALA A 172 14.36 -13.90 7.74
N TRP A 173 15.33 -13.01 7.49
CA TRP A 173 15.91 -12.16 8.51
C TRP A 173 14.90 -11.15 9.08
N LEU A 174 14.13 -10.47 8.22
CA LEU A 174 13.09 -9.54 8.66
C LEU A 174 11.97 -10.27 9.43
N ALA A 175 11.59 -11.48 9.01
CA ALA A 175 10.60 -12.28 9.71
C ALA A 175 11.08 -12.70 11.11
N ALA A 176 12.37 -13.05 11.26
CA ALA A 176 12.96 -13.38 12.56
C ALA A 176 13.01 -12.15 13.48
N GLN A 177 13.42 -11.00 12.95
CA GLN A 177 13.46 -9.75 13.71
C GLN A 177 12.06 -9.30 14.13
N GLU A 178 11.08 -9.41 13.22
CA GLU A 178 9.67 -9.12 13.50
C GLU A 178 9.13 -10.03 14.60
N LYS A 179 9.41 -11.34 14.53
CA LYS A 179 9.02 -12.32 15.56
C LYS A 179 9.58 -11.96 16.93
N GLN A 180 10.86 -11.60 17.01
CA GLN A 180 11.51 -11.26 18.27
C GLN A 180 10.89 -10.02 18.93
N ILE A 181 10.63 -8.96 18.14
CA ILE A 181 9.99 -7.73 18.65
C ILE A 181 8.57 -8.03 19.12
N LEU A 182 7.82 -8.84 18.37
CA LEU A 182 6.43 -9.17 18.71
C LEU A 182 6.35 -9.96 20.02
N ILE A 183 7.22 -10.95 20.21
CA ILE A 183 7.29 -11.74 21.45
C ILE A 183 7.63 -10.84 22.63
N ARG A 184 8.68 -10.02 22.51
CA ARG A 184 9.08 -9.10 23.57
C ARG A 184 7.97 -8.13 23.97
N ALA A 185 7.25 -7.57 22.99
CA ALA A 185 6.13 -6.68 23.26
C ALA A 185 4.95 -7.39 23.94
N LEU A 186 4.70 -8.66 23.60
CA LEU A 186 3.68 -9.49 24.24
C LEU A 186 4.07 -9.85 25.68
N GLU A 187 5.32 -10.24 25.93
CA GLU A 187 5.82 -10.54 27.27
C GLU A 187 5.72 -9.33 28.21
N GLU A 188 6.14 -8.15 27.73
CA GLU A 188 6.11 -6.90 28.50
C GLU A 188 4.69 -6.43 28.83
N THR A 189 3.66 -6.88 28.11
CA THR A 189 2.24 -6.57 28.38
C THR A 189 1.47 -7.74 29.00
N GLY A 190 2.14 -8.83 29.39
CA GLY A 190 1.49 -10.02 29.95
C GLY A 190 0.56 -10.72 28.94
N PHE A 191 0.98 -10.79 27.68
CA PHE A 191 0.23 -11.33 26.53
C PHE A 191 -1.09 -10.60 26.22
N ASN A 192 -1.29 -9.39 26.76
CA ASN A 192 -2.41 -8.53 26.36
C ASN A 192 -2.17 -7.99 24.94
N ARG A 193 -2.83 -8.63 23.97
CA ARG A 193 -2.71 -8.38 22.53
C ARG A 193 -3.08 -6.94 22.15
N THR A 194 -4.06 -6.34 22.82
CA THR A 194 -4.49 -4.96 22.55
C THR A 194 -3.44 -3.95 23.05
N ALA A 195 -2.88 -4.19 24.23
CA ALA A 195 -1.81 -3.35 24.78
C ALA A 195 -0.49 -3.49 24.00
N ALA A 196 -0.14 -4.71 23.59
CA ALA A 196 1.03 -4.96 22.73
C ALA A 196 0.89 -4.28 21.37
N ALA A 197 -0.33 -4.28 20.79
CA ALA A 197 -0.62 -3.63 19.52
C ALA A 197 -0.42 -2.12 19.63
N ALA A 198 -0.98 -1.50 20.68
CA ALA A 198 -0.78 -0.08 20.95
C ALA A 198 0.71 0.29 21.13
N LYS A 199 1.49 -0.54 21.84
CA LYS A 199 2.92 -0.31 22.07
C LYS A 199 3.77 -0.37 20.81
N LEU A 200 3.38 -1.21 19.85
CA LEU A 200 4.06 -1.36 18.56
C LEU A 200 3.49 -0.44 17.47
N GLY A 201 2.48 0.38 17.78
CA GLY A 201 1.78 1.21 16.78
C GLY A 201 1.02 0.38 15.73
N LEU A 202 0.61 -0.84 16.08
CA LEU A 202 -0.11 -1.77 15.22
C LEU A 202 -1.59 -1.86 15.65
N ASN A 203 -2.46 -2.24 14.71
CA ASN A 203 -3.84 -2.58 15.03
C ASN A 203 -3.92 -4.04 15.54
N LEU A 204 -4.89 -4.35 16.41
CA LEU A 204 -5.18 -5.70 16.93
C LEU A 204 -5.30 -6.76 15.83
N ARG A 205 -5.89 -6.42 14.67
CA ARG A 205 -5.98 -7.35 13.53
C ARG A 205 -4.60 -7.68 12.94
N GLN A 206 -3.71 -6.69 12.86
CA GLN A 206 -2.34 -6.87 12.33
C GLN A 206 -1.50 -7.72 13.29
N ILE A 207 -1.62 -7.48 14.60
CA ILE A 207 -0.92 -8.30 15.59
C ILE A 207 -1.39 -9.76 15.50
N ARG A 208 -2.71 -9.99 15.36
CA ARG A 208 -3.27 -11.34 15.25
C ARG A 208 -2.78 -12.06 14.00
N TYR A 209 -2.77 -11.39 12.86
CA TYR A 209 -2.26 -11.94 11.60
C TYR A 209 -0.77 -12.29 11.69
N ARG A 210 0.05 -11.40 12.28
CA ARG A 210 1.49 -11.64 12.46
C ARG A 210 1.74 -12.79 13.44
N MET A 211 0.97 -12.91 14.51
CA MET A 211 1.04 -14.05 15.43
C MET A 211 0.70 -15.37 14.72
N SER A 212 -0.36 -15.42 13.90
CA SER A 212 -0.70 -16.62 13.14
C SER A 212 0.34 -16.98 12.08
N ARG A 213 0.92 -15.97 11.41
CA ARG A 213 1.94 -16.16 10.37
C ARG A 213 3.27 -16.65 10.93
N LEU A 214 3.66 -16.13 12.10
CA LEU A 214 4.96 -16.42 12.74
C LEU A 214 4.89 -17.57 13.76
N GLY A 215 3.71 -18.17 13.92
CA GLY A 215 3.45 -19.28 14.85
C GLY A 215 3.67 -18.89 16.32
N ILE A 216 3.27 -17.69 16.71
CA ILE A 216 3.40 -17.21 18.09
C ILE A 216 2.10 -17.53 18.84
N THR A 217 2.14 -18.57 19.67
CA THR A 217 1.03 -18.99 20.53
C THR A 217 1.10 -18.33 21.90
N ASP A 218 -0.07 -18.09 22.47
CA ASP A 218 -0.24 -17.51 23.79
C ASP A 218 -0.11 -18.63 24.85
N PRO A 219 0.83 -18.55 25.79
CA PRO A 219 0.99 -19.57 26.83
C PRO A 219 -0.20 -19.64 27.79
N SER A 220 -1.08 -18.64 27.81
CA SER A 220 -2.31 -18.65 28.63
C SER A 220 -3.52 -19.29 27.93
N ASN A 221 -3.37 -19.70 26.66
CA ASN A 221 -4.44 -20.32 25.87
C ASN A 221 -3.91 -21.58 25.19
N THR A 222 -3.48 -22.55 26.00
CA THR A 222 -3.43 -23.96 25.58
C THR A 222 -4.86 -24.41 25.26
N PRO A 223 -5.14 -24.91 24.04
CA PRO A 223 -6.36 -25.66 23.80
C PRO A 223 -6.30 -26.90 24.69
N ASP A 224 -7.39 -27.19 25.41
CA ASP A 224 -7.61 -28.49 26.04
C ASP A 224 -7.66 -29.55 24.93
N GLU A 225 -6.52 -30.20 24.66
CA GLU A 225 -6.47 -31.51 24.03
C GLU A 225 -6.31 -32.54 25.15
N ASP A 226 -7.44 -33.01 25.69
CA ASP A 226 -7.61 -34.32 26.34
C ASP A 226 -9.12 -34.56 26.52
N ASP A 227 -9.79 -34.98 25.43
CA ASP A 227 -11.00 -35.80 25.51
C ASP A 227 -10.85 -36.95 24.50
N ASP A 228 -10.06 -37.95 24.90
CA ASP A 228 -10.01 -39.28 24.28
C ASP A 228 -10.82 -40.26 25.14
N GLY A 229 -11.87 -40.83 24.55
CA GLY A 229 -12.34 -42.19 24.80
C GLY A 229 -13.01 -42.53 26.14
N GLY A 230 -14.34 -42.66 26.10
CA GLY A 230 -15.15 -43.38 27.11
C GLY A 230 -16.61 -43.52 26.74
#